data_AF-A0A4Q1CN70-F1
#
_entry.id   AF-A0A4Q1CN70-F1
#
_cell.length_a   1.000
_cell.length_b   1.000
_cell.length_c   1.000
_cell.angle_alpha   90.00
_cell.angle_beta   90.00
_cell.angle_gamma   90.00
#
_symmetry.space_group_name_H-M   'P 1'
#
loop_
_entity.id
_entity.type
_entity.pdbx_description
1 polymer ?
#
loop_
_entity_poly.entity_id
_entity_poly.type
_entity_poly.pdbx_seq_one_letter_code
_entity_poly.pdbx_strand_id
1 'polypeptide(L)'
;MKTRLVTLTMFTFFFMIFSSAEIVNFLPAVVKGQLLDSQTGKPVHGAHVFIVRGEEEVFSSAKGDFHFKTWNVFPLTVTVEHKLYKSVNLRVTSETDQLTVKLTPIK
;
A
#
# COMPACT_ATOMS: atom_id res chain seq x y z
N MET A 1 5.88 11.16 -53.46
CA MET A 1 6.73 11.08 -52.25
C MET A 1 6.08 11.68 -50.99
N LYS A 2 5.30 12.77 -51.10
CA LYS A 2 4.68 13.46 -49.95
C LYS A 2 3.64 12.64 -49.16
N THR A 3 2.85 11.79 -49.83
CA THR A 3 1.81 10.98 -49.19
C THR A 3 2.35 9.86 -48.29
N ARG A 4 3.53 9.31 -48.61
CA ARG A 4 4.18 8.26 -47.79
C ARG A 4 4.75 8.79 -46.47
N LEU A 5 5.12 10.07 -46.44
CA LEU A 5 5.61 10.74 -45.22
C LEU A 5 4.47 11.00 -44.23
N VAL A 6 3.28 11.39 -44.72
CA VAL A 6 2.10 11.70 -43.90
C VAL A 6 1.50 10.43 -43.26
N THR A 7 1.50 9.31 -43.99
CA THR A 7 1.05 8.02 -43.44
C THR A 7 1.96 7.51 -42.33
N LEU A 8 3.27 7.75 -42.45
CA LEU A 8 4.25 7.32 -41.45
C LEU A 8 4.11 8.11 -40.14
N THR A 9 3.91 9.43 -40.22
CA THR A 9 3.70 10.28 -39.04
C THR A 9 2.37 10.01 -38.33
N MET A 10 1.28 9.75 -39.07
CA MET A 10 0.01 9.33 -38.46
C MET A 10 0.13 7.99 -37.74
N PHE A 11 0.87 7.04 -38.31
CA PHE A 11 1.08 5.72 -37.72
C PHE A 11 1.87 5.81 -36.41
N THR A 12 2.93 6.62 -36.36
CA THR A 12 3.69 6.84 -35.12
C THR A 12 2.87 7.53 -34.03
N PHE A 13 2.02 8.49 -34.41
CA PHE A 13 1.16 9.18 -33.45
C PHE A 13 0.11 8.23 -32.85
N PHE A 14 -0.44 7.32 -33.66
CA PHE A 14 -1.34 6.26 -33.19
C PHE A 14 -0.66 5.30 -32.20
N PHE A 15 0.59 4.92 -32.45
CA PHE A 15 1.38 4.09 -31.52
C PHE A 15 1.69 4.79 -30.19
N MET A 16 1.96 6.10 -30.19
CA MET A 16 2.19 6.85 -28.96
C MET A 16 0.94 6.91 -28.07
N ILE A 17 -0.26 7.06 -28.67
CA ILE A 17 -1.52 7.10 -27.91
C ILE A 17 -1.78 5.74 -27.24
N PHE A 18 -1.57 4.62 -27.94
CA PHE A 18 -1.73 3.27 -27.36
C PHE A 18 -0.65 2.92 -26.32
N SER A 19 0.54 3.52 -26.38
CA SER A 19 1.57 3.34 -25.36
C SER A 19 1.21 3.95 -24.00
N SER A 20 0.24 4.85 -23.93
CA SER A 20 -0.24 5.45 -22.67
C SER A 20 -1.36 4.66 -21.99
N ALA A 21 -1.69 3.46 -22.49
CA ALA A 21 -2.74 2.60 -21.94
C ALA A 21 -2.36 1.92 -20.60
N GLU A 22 -1.67 2.63 -19.71
CA GLU A 22 -1.46 2.24 -18.31
C GLU A 22 -2.08 3.28 -17.34
N ILE A 23 -3.22 3.89 -17.71
CA ILE A 23 -4.06 4.56 -16.71
C ILE A 23 -4.92 3.51 -16.01
N VAL A 24 -4.28 2.57 -15.31
CA VAL A 24 -4.98 1.55 -14.52
C VAL A 24 -4.82 1.93 -13.05
N ASN A 25 -5.93 2.34 -12.43
CA ASN A 25 -6.10 2.75 -11.02
C ASN A 25 -5.73 4.21 -10.68
N PHE A 26 -6.66 5.13 -10.94
CA PHE A 26 -6.58 6.53 -10.50
C PHE A 26 -7.04 6.74 -9.05
N LEU A 27 -7.38 5.69 -8.30
CA LEU A 27 -7.75 5.79 -6.89
C LEU A 27 -6.66 5.13 -6.04
N PRO A 28 -6.25 5.75 -4.92
CA PRO A 28 -5.32 5.11 -4.01
C PRO A 28 -5.99 3.91 -3.36
N ALA A 29 -5.25 2.81 -3.24
CA ALA A 29 -5.69 1.65 -2.48
C ALA A 29 -5.79 2.00 -0.99
N VAL A 30 -6.72 1.38 -0.28
CA VAL A 30 -6.87 1.55 1.17
C VAL A 30 -6.27 0.35 1.90
N VAL A 31 -5.35 0.61 2.82
CA VAL A 31 -4.85 -0.40 3.75
C VAL A 31 -5.39 -0.08 5.14
N LYS A 32 -6.19 -0.98 5.69
CA LYS A 32 -6.78 -0.82 7.01
C LYS A 32 -6.74 -2.12 7.81
N GLY A 33 -6.64 -1.99 9.13
CA GLY A 33 -6.54 -3.15 10.00
C GLY A 33 -6.55 -2.80 11.48
N GLN A 34 -6.40 -3.84 12.30
CA GLN A 34 -6.36 -3.77 13.75
C GLN A 34 -5.13 -4.50 14.28
N LEU A 35 -4.44 -3.85 15.22
CA LEU A 35 -3.29 -4.39 15.93
C LEU A 35 -3.73 -4.92 17.30
N LEU A 36 -3.45 -6.19 17.56
CA LEU A 36 -3.80 -6.88 18.80
C LEU A 36 -2.56 -7.47 19.44
N ASP A 37 -2.51 -7.43 20.76
CA ASP A 37 -1.52 -8.14 21.56
C ASP A 37 -1.73 -9.65 21.42
N SER A 38 -0.69 -10.39 21.06
CA SER A 38 -0.80 -11.82 20.78
C SER A 38 -1.12 -12.68 22.01
N GLN A 39 -0.83 -12.18 23.22
CA GLN A 39 -1.02 -12.89 24.48
C GLN A 39 -2.37 -12.54 25.12
N THR A 40 -2.70 -11.25 25.16
CA THR A 40 -3.88 -10.76 25.88
C THR A 40 -5.10 -10.52 24.97
N GLY A 41 -4.89 -10.46 23.65
CA GLY A 41 -5.93 -10.08 22.68
C GLY A 41 -6.36 -8.62 22.79
N LYS A 42 -5.71 -7.81 23.64
CA LYS A 42 -6.03 -6.39 23.80
C LYS A 42 -5.52 -5.57 22.62
N PRO A 43 -6.19 -4.47 22.25
CA PRO A 43 -5.69 -3.59 21.20
C PRO A 43 -4.38 -2.91 21.56
N VAL A 44 -3.50 -2.75 20.56
CA VAL A 44 -2.22 -2.06 20.71
C VAL A 44 -2.33 -0.63 20.22
N HIS A 45 -2.27 0.33 21.13
CA HIS A 45 -2.31 1.77 20.86
C HIS A 45 -0.91 2.32 20.54
N GLY A 46 -0.84 3.27 19.60
CA GLY A 46 0.38 4.05 19.33
C GLY A 46 1.49 3.27 18.63
N ALA A 47 1.18 2.16 17.97
CA ALA A 47 2.15 1.48 17.11
C ALA A 47 2.31 2.25 15.80
N HIS A 48 3.55 2.41 15.35
CA HIS A 48 3.90 3.04 14.09
C HIS A 48 3.73 2.02 12.98
N VAL A 49 2.84 2.32 12.03
CA VAL A 49 2.54 1.48 10.88
C VAL A 49 2.94 2.26 9.63
N PHE A 50 3.83 1.70 8.82
CA PHE A 50 4.37 2.43 7.66
C PHE A 50 4.70 1.53 6.47
N ILE A 51 4.75 2.16 5.29
CA ILE A 51 5.32 1.59 4.07
C ILE A 51 6.54 2.43 3.72
N VAL A 52 7.71 1.77 3.62
CA VAL A 52 8.98 2.44 3.26
C VAL A 52 8.89 3.08 1.87
N ARG A 53 8.32 2.36 0.91
CA ARG A 53 8.08 2.87 -0.44
C ARG A 53 6.91 3.83 -0.40
N GLY A 54 7.11 5.10 -0.73
CA GLY A 54 6.05 6.12 -0.71
C GLY A 54 5.93 6.89 0.60
N GLU A 55 6.70 6.53 1.63
CA GLU A 55 6.80 7.27 2.90
C GLU A 55 5.44 7.46 3.59
N GLU A 56 4.58 6.46 3.47
CA GLU A 56 3.24 6.48 4.06
C GLU A 56 3.30 5.93 5.48
N GLU A 57 2.76 6.67 6.44
CA GLU A 57 2.79 6.31 7.85
C GLU A 57 1.52 6.70 8.61
N VAL A 58 1.21 5.93 9.66
CA VAL A 58 0.12 6.20 10.59
C VAL A 58 0.42 5.57 11.95
N PHE A 59 -0.15 6.14 13.01
CA PHE A 59 -0.14 5.51 14.34
C PHE A 59 -1.46 4.81 14.63
N SER A 60 -1.42 3.65 15.27
CA SER A 60 -2.63 2.93 15.66
C SER A 60 -3.41 3.68 16.74
N SER A 61 -4.74 3.68 16.62
CA SER A 61 -5.65 4.33 17.57
C SER A 61 -5.76 3.58 18.89
N ALA A 62 -6.48 4.13 19.88
CA ALA A 62 -6.71 3.48 21.18
C ALA A 62 -7.41 2.10 21.06
N LYS A 63 -8.12 1.87 19.95
CA LYS A 63 -8.75 0.60 19.60
C LYS A 63 -7.86 -0.33 18.77
N GLY A 64 -6.59 0.03 18.59
CA GLY A 64 -5.61 -0.69 17.77
C GLY A 64 -5.83 -0.53 16.27
N ASP A 65 -6.82 0.27 15.85
CA ASP A 65 -7.16 0.44 14.44
C ASP A 65 -6.14 1.35 13.74
N PHE A 66 -5.79 1.00 12.50
CA PHE A 66 -5.00 1.84 11.60
C PHE A 66 -5.65 1.87 10.21
N HIS A 67 -5.46 2.99 9.51
CA HIS A 67 -5.96 3.22 8.16
C HIS A 67 -5.02 4.19 7.46
N PHE A 68 -4.52 3.83 6.28
CA PHE A 68 -3.86 4.79 5.39
C PHE A 68 -4.17 4.46 3.93
N LYS A 69 -4.03 5.46 3.06
CA LYS A 69 -4.21 5.35 1.62
C LYS A 69 -2.83 5.26 0.97
N THR A 70 -2.72 4.43 -0.07
CA THR A 70 -1.45 4.21 -0.77
C THR A 70 -1.63 4.20 -2.27
N TRP A 71 -0.67 4.80 -2.98
CA TRP A 71 -0.56 4.69 -4.44
C TRP A 71 0.40 3.58 -4.86
N ASN A 72 0.96 2.85 -3.90
CA ASN A 72 1.85 1.74 -4.18
C ASN A 72 1.09 0.57 -4.80
N VAL A 73 1.71 -0.03 -5.81
CA VAL A 73 1.21 -1.27 -6.40
C VAL A 73 1.41 -2.44 -5.45
N PHE A 74 0.40 -3.31 -5.38
CA PHE A 74 0.53 -4.58 -4.67
C PHE A 74 1.44 -5.56 -5.45
N PRO A 75 2.15 -6.48 -4.76
CA PRO A 75 2.20 -6.64 -3.32
C PRO A 75 3.13 -5.59 -2.66
N LEU A 76 2.74 -5.12 -1.48
CA LEU A 76 3.51 -4.16 -0.69
C LEU A 76 3.88 -4.72 0.68
N THR A 77 4.89 -4.13 1.32
CA THR A 77 5.33 -4.50 2.67
C THR A 77 4.93 -3.39 3.65
N VAL A 78 4.06 -3.73 4.59
CA VAL A 78 3.70 -2.88 5.72
C VAL A 78 4.55 -3.28 6.90
N THR A 79 5.24 -2.33 7.50
CA THR A 79 6.03 -2.52 8.71
C THR A 79 5.26 -1.97 9.90
N VAL A 80 5.24 -2.73 11.00
CA VAL A 80 4.64 -2.31 12.26
C VAL A 80 5.71 -2.32 13.33
N GLU A 81 5.93 -1.17 13.96
CA GLU A 81 6.89 -0.98 15.04
C GLU A 81 6.20 -0.44 16.30
N HIS A 82 6.66 -0.91 17.45
CA HIS A 82 6.22 -0.40 18.74
C HIS A 82 7.28 -0.68 19.80
N LYS A 83 7.47 0.23 20.75
CA LYS A 83 8.51 0.11 21.80
C LYS A 83 8.42 -1.18 22.62
N LEU A 84 7.21 -1.70 22.83
CA LEU A 84 6.94 -2.87 23.69
C LEU A 84 6.76 -4.18 22.92
N TYR A 85 6.70 -4.15 21.59
CA TYR A 85 6.41 -5.32 20.74
C TYR A 85 7.51 -5.55 19.72
N LYS A 86 7.71 -6.80 19.33
CA LYS A 86 8.60 -7.14 18.21
C LYS A 86 8.06 -6.52 16.92
N SER A 87 8.94 -5.93 16.12
CA SER A 87 8.58 -5.40 14.81
C SER A 87 8.07 -6.51 13.90
N VAL A 88 7.06 -6.20 13.08
CA VAL A 88 6.44 -7.16 12.16
C VAL A 88 6.42 -6.57 10.75
N ASN A 89 6.89 -7.36 9.78
CA ASN A 89 6.81 -7.03 8.36
C ASN A 89 5.71 -7.88 7.72
N LEU A 90 4.67 -7.23 7.22
CA LEU A 90 3.49 -7.86 6.63
C LEU A 90 3.52 -7.67 5.12
N ARG A 91 3.46 -8.77 4.38
CA ARG A 91 3.28 -8.73 2.93
C ARG A 91 1.79 -8.68 2.60
N VAL A 92 1.32 -7.53 2.13
CA VAL A 92 -0.08 -7.32 1.71
C VAL A 92 -0.16 -7.49 0.20
N THR A 93 -0.97 -8.45 -0.26
CA THR A 93 -1.03 -8.86 -1.68
C THR A 93 -2.18 -8.22 -2.46
N SER A 94 -3.17 -7.66 -1.79
CA SER A 94 -4.31 -6.98 -2.39
C SER A 94 -4.98 -6.05 -1.38
N GLU A 95 -5.81 -5.15 -1.88
CA GLU A 95 -6.75 -4.41 -1.04
C GLU A 95 -7.62 -5.41 -0.26
N THR A 96 -7.66 -5.27 1.06
CA THR A 96 -8.35 -6.18 1.98
C THR A 96 -9.22 -5.35 2.91
N ASP A 97 -10.42 -5.86 3.22
CA ASP A 97 -11.36 -5.15 4.07
C ASP A 97 -10.90 -4.99 5.52
N GLN A 98 -10.17 -5.93 6.12
CA GLN A 98 -9.61 -5.69 7.46
C GLN A 98 -8.45 -6.63 7.78
N LEU A 99 -7.24 -6.09 7.90
CA LEU A 99 -6.08 -6.86 8.35
C LEU A 99 -6.11 -7.01 9.87
N THR A 100 -5.98 -8.22 10.38
CA THR A 100 -5.74 -8.45 11.82
C THR A 100 -4.29 -8.83 12.03
N VAL A 101 -3.56 -8.01 12.80
CA VAL A 101 -2.13 -8.21 13.06
C VAL A 101 -1.93 -8.50 14.53
N LYS A 102 -1.30 -9.64 14.84
CA LYS A 102 -0.95 -10.00 16.21
C LYS A 102 0.49 -9.64 16.50
N LEU A 103 0.70 -8.74 17.46
CA LEU A 103 2.02 -8.30 17.90
C LEU A 103 2.48 -9.09 19.12
N THR A 104 3.71 -9.59 19.07
CA THR A 104 4.32 -10.35 20.17
C THR A 104 5.09 -9.41 21.09
N PRO A 105 4.77 -9.34 22.40
CA PRO A 105 5.53 -8.54 23.37
C PRO A 105 7.02 -8.90 23.37
N ILE A 106 7.89 -7.91 23.62
CA ILE A 106 9.33 -8.14 23.66
C ILE A 106 9.75 -8.91 24.92
N LYS A 107 9.07 -8.68 26.06
CA LYS A 107 9.24 -9.39 27.34
C LYS A 107 8.13 -9.00 28.31
#